data_AF-A0AA35R4I4-F1
#
_entry.id   AF-A0AA35R4I4-F1
#
_cell.length_a   1.000
_cell.length_b   1.000
_cell.length_c   1.000
_cell.angle_alpha   90.00
_cell.angle_beta   90.00
_cell.angle_gamma   90.00
#
_symmetry.space_group_name_H-M   'P 1'
#
loop_
_entity.id
_entity.type
_entity.pdbx_description
1 polymer ?
#
loop_
_entity_poly.entity_id
_entity_poly.type
_entity_poly.pdbx_seq_one_letter_code
_entity_poly.pdbx_strand_id
1 'polypeptide(L)'
;MAGETFPFLCIHQAMHYLEIPTTRAGSCITSDDTVTRDILYSGNPIQERCTVITRIAPTFIRFGSFEIFKARDRETGVTQSYYPQVCIFLTSSFLSQFLSYITPCAEPEDRRARTALFFRDLCVRTAHLVSAWQCVGFCHG
;
A
#
# COMPACT_ATOMS: atom_id res chain seq x y z
N MET A 1 -10.34 18.20 -19.93
CA MET A 1 -9.77 16.84 -19.92
C MET A 1 -9.51 16.47 -18.48
N ALA A 2 -10.14 15.42 -17.97
CA ALA A 2 -9.95 14.98 -16.59
C ALA A 2 -8.55 14.35 -16.49
N GLY A 3 -7.70 14.86 -15.60
CA GLY A 3 -6.40 14.26 -15.31
C GLY A 3 -6.53 12.84 -14.74
N GLU A 4 -5.39 12.18 -14.49
CA GLU A 4 -5.25 10.79 -14.02
C GLU A 4 -6.04 10.42 -12.74
N THR A 5 -6.64 11.40 -12.07
CA THR A 5 -7.49 11.23 -10.88
C THR A 5 -8.84 10.58 -11.16
N PHE A 6 -9.40 10.73 -12.36
CA PHE A 6 -10.66 10.06 -12.71
C PHE A 6 -10.48 8.53 -12.91
N PRO A 7 -9.45 8.07 -13.65
CA PRO A 7 -9.09 6.65 -13.72
C PRO A 7 -8.89 5.99 -12.35
N PHE A 8 -8.26 6.68 -11.40
CA PHE A 8 -7.99 6.12 -10.06
C PHE A 8 -9.28 5.68 -9.35
N LEU A 9 -10.31 6.53 -9.28
CA LEU A 9 -11.59 6.19 -8.66
C LEU A 9 -12.24 4.99 -9.34
N CYS A 10 -12.30 5.00 -10.68
CA CYS A 10 -12.92 3.94 -11.45
C CYS A 10 -12.20 2.60 -11.28
N ILE A 11 -10.87 2.58 -11.34
CA ILE A 11 -10.06 1.36 -11.18
C ILE A 11 -10.27 0.77 -9.78
N HIS A 12 -10.18 1.59 -8.74
CA HIS A 12 -10.33 1.10 -7.37
C HIS A 12 -11.73 0.56 -7.06
N GLN A 13 -12.79 1.17 -7.61
CA GLN A 13 -14.13 0.63 -7.45
C GLN A 13 -14.37 -0.62 -8.32
N ALA A 14 -13.88 -0.63 -9.56
CA ALA A 14 -13.98 -1.80 -10.44
C ALA A 14 -13.28 -3.02 -9.84
N MET A 15 -12.04 -2.86 -9.35
CA MET A 15 -11.30 -3.93 -8.67
C MET A 15 -12.05 -4.45 -7.44
N HIS A 16 -12.72 -3.56 -6.69
CA HIS A 16 -13.54 -3.96 -5.55
C HIS A 16 -14.76 -4.79 -5.97
N TYR A 17 -15.45 -4.41 -7.05
CA TYR A 17 -16.59 -5.17 -7.59
C TYR A 17 -16.17 -6.50 -8.25
N LEU A 18 -14.93 -6.61 -8.70
CA LEU A 18 -14.31 -7.87 -9.16
C LEU A 18 -13.81 -8.74 -8.00
N GLU A 19 -14.12 -8.37 -6.75
CA GLU A 19 -13.68 -9.07 -5.54
C GLU A 19 -12.15 -9.15 -5.37
N ILE A 20 -11.41 -8.29 -6.08
CA ILE A 20 -9.96 -8.18 -5.97
C ILE A 20 -9.63 -7.23 -4.81
N PRO A 21 -8.80 -7.64 -3.83
CA PRO A 21 -8.43 -6.79 -2.70
C PRO A 21 -7.80 -5.48 -3.18
N THR A 22 -8.41 -4.36 -2.82
CA THR A 22 -8.00 -3.02 -3.24
C THR A 22 -8.40 -1.97 -2.19
N THR A 23 -7.73 -0.82 -2.18
CA THR A 23 -8.18 0.32 -1.39
C THR A 23 -9.47 0.91 -1.98
N ARG A 24 -10.37 1.42 -1.15
CA ARG A 24 -11.59 2.09 -1.63
C ARG A 24 -11.34 3.57 -1.85
N ALA A 25 -12.06 4.16 -2.79
CA ALA A 25 -12.04 5.59 -3.04
C ALA A 25 -13.41 6.19 -2.65
N GLY A 26 -13.41 7.10 -1.68
CA GLY A 26 -14.62 7.65 -1.07
C GLY A 26 -15.16 8.88 -1.81
N SER A 27 -14.31 9.86 -2.09
CA SER A 27 -14.70 11.11 -2.77
C SER A 27 -13.57 11.60 -3.69
N CYS A 28 -13.94 12.29 -4.77
CA CYS A 28 -13.03 12.94 -5.71
C CYS A 28 -13.49 14.39 -5.89
N ILE A 29 -12.65 15.35 -5.53
CA ILE A 29 -12.96 16.79 -5.55
C ILE A 29 -11.91 17.50 -6.39
N THR A 30 -12.35 18.19 -7.45
CA THR A 30 -11.48 18.96 -8.34
C THR A 30 -11.59 20.45 -8.03
N SER A 31 -10.45 21.12 -7.88
CA SER A 31 -10.34 22.58 -7.70
C SER A 31 -10.11 23.29 -9.05
N ASP A 32 -10.29 24.60 -9.05
CA ASP A 32 -9.86 25.50 -10.11
C ASP A 32 -8.33 25.75 -10.11
N ASP A 33 -7.66 25.45 -8.99
CA ASP A 33 -6.21 25.54 -8.88
C ASP A 33 -5.53 24.60 -9.87
N THR A 34 -4.41 25.04 -10.45
CA THR A 34 -3.65 24.25 -11.41
C THR A 34 -2.23 23.94 -10.93
N VAL A 35 -1.71 22.80 -11.36
CA VAL A 35 -0.33 22.38 -11.17
C VAL A 35 0.31 22.09 -12.52
N THR A 36 1.56 22.53 -12.68
CA THR A 36 2.35 22.24 -13.88
C THR A 36 2.84 20.79 -13.84
N ARG A 37 2.47 19.97 -14.82
CA ARG A 37 2.99 18.61 -15.00
C ARG A 37 3.38 18.35 -16.45
N ASP A 38 4.41 17.56 -16.65
CA ASP A 38 4.77 16.98 -17.94
C ASP A 38 4.56 15.47 -17.85
N ILE A 39 3.41 14.99 -18.35
CA ILE A 39 2.97 13.60 -18.20
C ILE A 39 3.95 12.64 -18.88
N LEU A 40 4.45 13.03 -20.05
CA LEU A 40 5.26 12.16 -20.91
C LEU A 40 6.76 12.42 -20.76
N TYR A 41 7.17 13.27 -19.81
CA TYR A 41 8.56 13.72 -19.66
C TYR A 41 9.16 14.23 -20.99
N SER A 42 8.32 14.88 -21.80
CA SER A 42 8.62 15.31 -23.17
C SER A 42 9.23 16.71 -23.29
N GLY A 43 9.34 17.43 -22.17
CA GLY A 43 9.73 18.83 -22.11
C GLY A 43 8.58 19.82 -22.38
N ASN A 44 7.34 19.33 -22.57
CA ASN A 44 6.16 20.14 -22.83
C ASN A 44 5.20 20.12 -21.63
N PRO A 45 5.46 20.92 -20.58
CA PRO A 45 4.61 20.95 -19.41
C PRO A 45 3.24 21.57 -19.71
N ILE A 46 2.19 20.98 -19.14
CA ILE A 46 0.81 21.47 -19.21
C ILE A 46 0.31 21.84 -17.81
N GLN A 47 -0.67 22.75 -17.76
CA GLN A 47 -1.39 23.08 -16.52
C GLN A 47 -2.54 22.08 -16.33
N GLU A 48 -2.50 21.29 -15.27
CA GLU A 48 -3.55 20.35 -14.89
C GLU A 48 -4.30 20.85 -13.66
N ARG A 49 -5.62 20.63 -13.61
CA ARG A 49 -6.41 20.97 -12.42
C ARG A 49 -6.08 20.06 -11.25
N CYS A 50 -5.89 20.66 -10.09
CA CYS A 50 -5.69 19.96 -8.83
C CYS A 50 -6.94 19.16 -8.45
N THR A 51 -6.75 17.89 -8.11
CA THR A 51 -7.85 17.02 -7.66
C THR A 51 -7.40 16.24 -6.43
N VAL A 52 -8.25 16.20 -5.41
CA VAL A 52 -8.03 15.48 -4.16
C VAL A 52 -8.95 14.27 -4.12
N ILE A 53 -8.38 13.11 -3.75
CA ILE A 53 -9.13 11.85 -3.62
C ILE A 53 -9.02 11.35 -2.18
N THR A 54 -10.18 11.08 -1.56
CA THR A 54 -10.23 10.40 -0.26
C THR A 54 -10.07 8.91 -0.47
N ARG A 55 -8.97 8.34 0.03
CA ARG A 55 -8.70 6.90 -0.01
C ARG A 55 -8.98 6.26 1.34
N ILE A 56 -9.64 5.12 1.33
CA ILE A 56 -10.09 4.39 2.53
C ILE A 56 -9.50 2.98 2.48
N ALA A 57 -8.83 2.58 3.56
CA ALA A 57 -8.26 1.25 3.74
C ALA A 57 -8.19 0.91 5.24
N PRO A 58 -8.19 -0.37 5.64
CA PRO A 58 -7.96 -0.77 7.02
C PRO A 58 -6.59 -0.31 7.57
N THR A 59 -5.59 -0.22 6.69
CA THR A 59 -4.24 0.25 7.00
C THR A 59 -3.57 0.81 5.75
N PHE A 60 -2.60 1.71 5.92
CA PHE A 60 -1.74 2.24 4.86
C PHE A 60 -0.28 1.79 4.99
N ILE A 61 -0.01 0.80 5.85
CA ILE A 61 1.32 0.19 6.00
C ILE A 61 1.70 -0.52 4.70
N ARG A 62 2.97 -0.37 4.30
CA ARG A 62 3.58 -0.99 3.11
C ARG A 62 4.88 -1.67 3.52
N PHE A 63 5.48 -2.48 2.64
CA PHE A 63 6.79 -3.09 2.92
C PHE A 63 7.85 -2.02 3.26
N GLY A 64 7.87 -0.91 2.51
CA GLY A 64 8.74 0.24 2.79
C GLY A 64 8.55 0.86 4.18
N SER A 65 7.38 0.73 4.80
CA SER A 65 7.17 1.22 6.18
C SER A 65 8.04 0.50 7.20
N PHE A 66 8.39 -0.78 6.96
CA PHE A 66 9.31 -1.54 7.80
C PHE A 66 10.76 -1.30 7.39
N GLU A 67 11.02 -1.12 6.09
CA GLU A 67 12.37 -0.90 5.55
C GLU A 67 12.99 0.41 6.05
N ILE A 68 12.20 1.47 6.24
CA ILE A 68 12.66 2.78 6.75
C ILE A 68 13.43 2.68 8.08
N PHE A 69 13.13 1.67 8.89
CA PHE A 69 13.75 1.48 10.20
C PHE A 69 14.81 0.36 10.20
N LYS A 70 15.12 -0.22 9.05
CA LYS A 70 16.14 -1.25 8.90
C LYS A 70 17.52 -0.63 9.16
N ALA A 71 18.40 -1.39 9.82
CA ALA A 71 19.80 -1.02 9.91
C ALA A 71 20.41 -0.93 8.51
N ARG A 72 21.42 -0.06 8.35
CA ARG A 72 22.13 0.11 7.08
C ARG A 72 22.56 -1.24 6.53
N ASP A 73 22.02 -1.60 5.38
CA ASP A 73 22.43 -2.80 4.67
C ASP A 73 23.75 -2.49 3.95
N ARG A 74 24.73 -3.39 4.07
CA ARG A 74 26.01 -3.23 3.35
C ARG A 74 25.83 -3.37 1.84
N GLU A 75 24.78 -4.06 1.40
CA GLU A 75 24.56 -4.36 -0.03
C GLU A 75 23.76 -3.28 -0.76
N THR A 76 22.75 -2.68 -0.13
CA THR A 76 21.89 -1.68 -0.81
C THR A 76 22.36 -0.24 -0.64
N GLY A 77 23.35 0.02 0.23
CA GLY A 77 23.96 1.35 0.43
C GLY A 77 23.02 2.40 1.05
N VAL A 78 21.76 2.06 1.30
CA VAL A 78 20.73 2.99 1.79
C VAL A 78 21.05 3.39 3.23
N THR A 79 21.30 4.68 3.43
CA THR A 79 21.53 5.27 4.76
C THR A 79 20.18 5.70 5.31
N GLN A 80 19.59 4.90 6.20
CA GLN A 80 18.36 5.25 6.90
C GLN A 80 18.61 5.30 8.41
N SER A 81 17.84 6.16 9.09
CA SER A 81 17.93 6.34 10.53
C SER A 81 17.48 5.08 11.26
N TYR A 82 18.42 4.43 11.94
CA TYR A 82 18.17 3.18 12.64
C TYR A 82 17.40 3.45 13.95
N TYR A 83 16.09 3.19 13.94
CA TYR A 83 15.24 3.22 15.12
C TYR A 83 14.60 1.84 15.35
N PRO A 84 15.35 0.88 15.92
CA PRO A 84 14.88 -0.50 16.08
C PRO A 84 13.63 -0.57 16.97
N GLN A 85 13.50 0.33 17.94
CA GLN A 85 12.35 0.37 18.84
C GLN A 85 11.05 0.73 18.11
N VAL A 86 11.11 1.64 17.13
CA VAL A 86 9.94 2.01 16.32
C VAL A 86 9.56 0.86 15.39
N CYS A 87 10.54 0.18 14.80
CA CYS A 87 10.30 -1.01 13.99
C CYS A 87 9.64 -2.13 14.81
N ILE A 88 10.16 -2.40 16.02
CA ILE A 88 9.60 -3.39 16.95
C ILE A 88 8.18 -3.00 17.35
N PHE A 89 7.95 -1.72 17.69
CA PHE A 89 6.63 -1.22 18.09
C PHE A 89 5.60 -1.27 16.96
N LEU A 90 5.96 -0.83 15.75
CA LEU A 90 5.09 -0.92 14.58
C LEU A 90 4.77 -2.37 14.25
N THR A 91 5.78 -3.23 14.28
CA THR A 91 5.62 -4.66 14.02
C THR A 91 4.72 -5.30 15.07
N SER A 92 4.94 -5.05 16.36
CA SER A 92 4.15 -5.65 17.45
C SER A 92 2.71 -5.15 17.46
N SER A 93 2.50 -3.85 17.28
CA SER A 93 1.17 -3.24 17.26
C SER A 93 0.37 -3.70 16.05
N PHE A 94 0.99 -3.72 14.87
CA PHE A 94 0.35 -4.21 13.66
C PHE A 94 0.09 -5.71 13.71
N LEU A 95 1.04 -6.51 14.20
CA LEU A 95 0.83 -7.95 14.37
C LEU A 95 -0.36 -8.23 15.30
N SER A 96 -0.47 -7.51 16.41
CA SER A 96 -1.56 -7.71 17.36
C SER A 96 -2.92 -7.45 16.72
N GLN A 97 -3.04 -6.32 15.99
CA GLN A 97 -4.27 -5.97 15.29
C GLN A 97 -4.59 -6.96 14.15
N PHE A 98 -3.58 -7.39 13.41
CA PHE A 98 -3.73 -8.30 12.27
C PHE A 98 -4.02 -9.74 12.71
N LEU A 99 -3.31 -10.27 13.72
CA LEU A 99 -3.54 -11.60 14.25
C LEU A 99 -4.90 -11.72 14.94
N SER A 100 -5.35 -10.66 15.64
CA SER A 100 -6.71 -10.61 16.20
C SER A 100 -7.79 -10.75 15.11
N TYR A 101 -7.53 -10.27 13.90
CA TYR A 101 -8.45 -10.36 12.77
C TYR A 101 -8.47 -11.76 12.10
N ILE A 102 -7.36 -12.50 12.16
CA ILE A 102 -7.15 -13.72 11.35
C ILE A 102 -7.20 -14.99 12.18
N THR A 103 -6.70 -14.93 13.41
CA THR A 103 -6.57 -16.06 14.33
C THR A 103 -6.96 -15.61 15.73
N PRO A 104 -8.27 -15.36 15.98
CA PRO A 104 -8.75 -14.90 17.28
C PRO A 104 -8.53 -15.90 18.44
N CYS A 105 -8.22 -17.17 18.14
CA CYS A 105 -8.14 -18.25 19.13
C CYS A 105 -6.73 -18.81 19.37
N ALA A 106 -5.68 -18.29 18.72
CA ALA A 106 -4.33 -18.84 18.86
C ALA A 106 -3.27 -17.74 18.63
N GLU A 107 -3.02 -16.90 19.63
CA GLU A 107 -1.82 -16.09 19.64
C GLU A 107 -0.68 -16.90 20.28
N PRO A 108 0.36 -17.32 19.53
CA PRO A 108 1.54 -17.90 20.15
C PRO A 108 2.18 -16.87 21.09
N GLU A 109 2.60 -17.30 22.29
CA GLU A 109 3.29 -16.41 23.23
C GLU A 109 4.65 -15.94 22.68
N ASP A 110 5.32 -16.76 21.87
CA ASP A 110 6.61 -16.43 21.27
C ASP A 110 6.47 -15.45 20.10
N ARG A 111 7.12 -14.28 20.24
CA ARG A 111 7.23 -13.25 19.20
C ARG A 111 7.76 -13.79 17.88
N ARG A 112 8.75 -14.70 17.89
CA ARG A 112 9.32 -15.24 16.64
C ARG A 112 8.29 -16.08 15.89
N ALA A 113 7.57 -16.95 16.60
CA ALA A 113 6.48 -17.73 16.03
C ALA A 113 5.36 -16.84 15.47
N ARG A 114 4.98 -15.78 16.19
CA ARG A 114 4.01 -14.79 15.71
C ARG A 114 4.46 -14.11 14.41
N THR A 115 5.71 -13.64 14.36
CA THR A 115 6.26 -13.01 13.15
C THR A 115 6.33 -13.97 11.97
N ALA A 116 6.69 -15.24 12.20
CA ALA A 116 6.72 -16.26 11.16
C ALA A 116 5.33 -16.55 10.57
N LEU A 117 4.31 -16.67 11.43
CA LEU A 117 2.92 -16.85 11.01
C LEU A 117 2.40 -15.65 10.22
N PHE A 118 2.67 -14.43 10.71
CA PHE A 118 2.34 -13.20 10.01
C PHE A 118 2.97 -13.16 8.61
N PHE A 119 4.26 -13.44 8.52
CA PHE A 119 4.98 -13.42 7.25
C PHE A 119 4.46 -14.46 6.27
N ARG A 120 4.16 -15.69 6.74
CA ARG A 120 3.53 -16.73 5.92
C ARG A 120 2.20 -16.25 5.35
N ASP A 121 1.33 -15.68 6.17
CA ASP A 121 0.01 -15.21 5.72
C ASP A 121 0.14 -14.04 4.73
N LEU A 122 1.07 -13.13 4.98
CA LEU A 122 1.42 -12.05 4.05
C LEU A 122 1.84 -12.59 2.68
N CYS A 123 2.71 -13.61 2.64
CA CYS A 123 3.11 -14.25 1.39
C CYS A 123 1.91 -14.87 0.67
N VAL A 124 1.04 -15.60 1.38
CA VAL A 124 -0.16 -16.24 0.80
C VAL A 124 -1.12 -15.20 0.23
N ARG A 125 -1.45 -14.14 0.98
CA ARG A 125 -2.32 -13.06 0.50
C ARG A 125 -1.75 -12.32 -0.69
N THR A 126 -0.44 -12.09 -0.69
CA THR A 126 0.25 -11.44 -1.82
C THR A 126 0.18 -12.33 -3.06
N ALA A 127 0.40 -13.64 -2.92
CA ALA A 127 0.27 -14.59 -4.01
C ALA A 127 -1.17 -14.60 -4.58
N HIS A 128 -2.18 -14.63 -3.71
CA HIS A 128 -3.58 -14.53 -4.15
C HIS A 128 -3.86 -13.20 -4.88
N LEU A 129 -3.41 -12.07 -4.35
CA LEU A 129 -3.58 -10.77 -4.99
C LEU A 129 -2.99 -10.74 -6.40
N VAL A 130 -1.73 -11.17 -6.54
CA VAL A 130 -1.05 -11.21 -7.85
C VAL A 130 -1.74 -12.19 -8.79
N SER A 131 -2.18 -13.36 -8.31
CA SER A 131 -2.92 -14.32 -9.14
C SER A 131 -4.22 -13.71 -9.68
N ALA A 132 -4.96 -12.97 -8.85
CA ALA A 132 -6.18 -12.28 -9.25
C ALA A 132 -5.91 -11.21 -10.32
N TRP A 133 -4.80 -10.47 -10.20
CA TRP A 133 -4.38 -9.51 -11.22
C TRP A 133 -4.11 -10.18 -12.57
N GLN A 134 -3.41 -11.33 -12.56
CA GLN A 134 -3.14 -12.07 -13.78
C GLN A 134 -4.42 -12.58 -14.45
N CYS A 135 -5.41 -13.03 -13.67
CA CYS A 135 -6.70 -13.50 -14.20
C CYS A 135 -7.49 -12.42 -14.96
N VAL A 136 -7.33 -11.15 -14.60
CA VAL A 136 -8.05 -10.03 -15.24
C VAL A 136 -7.17 -9.16 -16.14
N GLY A 137 -5.91 -9.56 -16.33
CA GLY A 137 -4.94 -8.78 -17.13
C GLY A 137 -4.62 -7.41 -16.55
N PHE A 138 -4.67 -7.26 -15.22
CA PHE A 138 -4.38 -5.98 -14.56
C PHE A 138 -2.86 -5.74 -14.47
N CYS A 139 -2.41 -4.64 -15.04
CA CYS A 139 -1.03 -4.15 -14.96
C CYS A 139 -0.98 -2.95 -13.98
N HIS A 140 -0.29 -3.12 -12.84
CA HIS A 140 -0.21 -2.08 -11.80
C HIS A 140 0.74 -0.92 -12.19
N GLY A 141 1.71 -1.17 -13.07
CA GLY A 141 2.71 -0.19 -13.50
C GLY A 141 3.55 -0.75 -14.64
#